data_AF-A0A1Q8SUL0-F1
#
_entry.id   AF-A0A1Q8SUL0-F1
#
_cell.length_a   1.000
_cell.length_b   1.000
_cell.length_c   1.000
_cell.angle_alpha   90.00
_cell.angle_beta   90.00
_cell.angle_gamma   90.00
#
_symmetry.space_group_name_H-M   'P 1'
#
loop_
_entity.id
_entity.type
_entity.pdbx_description
1 polymer ?
#
loop_
_entity_poly.entity_id
_entity_poly.type
_entity_poly.pdbx_seq_one_letter_code
_entity_poly.pdbx_strand_id
1 'polypeptide(L)'
;MRLLKFAGLICAFFALSLGQTVYVEPAAAESQFAQVDSFRAGVQRIFSPSILEDVDFKNGHGEIVFHAPKVLPDYFEAGDKVNKIFALESARLFRDMPTLKSLDMAILVEGEARAISLERGAVEDYYSVDFTQLSDKRRWQSFVADNDSNEMRQAFVDNFR
;
A
#
# COMPACT_ATOMS: atom_id res chain seq x y z
N MET A 1 -31.13 2.47 45.38
CA MET A 1 -31.67 2.28 44.02
C MET A 1 -31.58 3.63 43.30
N ARG A 2 -30.58 3.79 42.43
CA ARG A 2 -30.69 3.97 40.97
C ARG A 2 -31.41 5.27 40.57
N LEU A 3 -30.64 6.27 40.11
CA LEU A 3 -30.40 6.65 38.69
C LEU A 3 -31.49 7.66 38.23
N LEU A 4 -31.27 8.71 37.44
CA LEU A 4 -30.10 9.30 36.80
C LEU A 4 -30.54 10.71 36.36
N LYS A 5 -29.63 11.69 36.35
CA LYS A 5 -29.85 13.00 35.73
C LYS A 5 -29.62 12.89 34.22
N PHE A 6 -30.56 13.38 33.41
CA PHE A 6 -30.28 13.86 32.05
C PHE A 6 -31.13 15.10 31.79
N ALA A 7 -30.46 16.24 31.69
CA ALA A 7 -30.89 17.45 30.98
C ALA A 7 -29.74 17.70 29.99
N GLY A 8 -29.98 17.61 28.68
CA GLY A 8 -30.33 18.76 27.83
C GLY A 8 -29.04 19.43 27.33
N LEU A 9 -28.87 19.90 26.10
CA LEU A 9 -29.81 20.27 25.05
C LEU A 9 -28.95 20.78 23.83
N ILE A 10 -29.58 21.00 22.66
CA ILE A 10 -29.19 21.92 21.55
C ILE A 10 -28.21 21.32 20.51
N CYS A 11 -28.45 21.28 19.19
CA CYS A 11 -29.32 22.05 18.29
C CYS A 11 -29.71 21.20 17.06
N ALA A 12 -30.98 21.17 16.68
CA ALA A 12 -31.41 20.76 15.34
C ALA A 12 -32.60 21.62 14.92
N PHE A 13 -32.36 22.55 14.00
CA PHE A 13 -33.39 23.24 13.24
C PHE A 13 -32.82 23.58 11.86
N PHE A 14 -33.24 22.87 10.82
CA PHE A 14 -33.60 23.51 9.56
C PHE A 14 -34.54 22.60 8.72
N ALA A 15 -35.71 23.19 8.45
CA ALA A 15 -36.75 22.97 7.44
C ALA A 15 -36.91 21.62 6.70
N LEU A 16 -38.17 21.17 6.69
CA LEU A 16 -38.75 20.19 5.77
C LEU A 16 -38.49 20.52 4.29
N SER A 17 -37.95 19.56 3.57
CA SER A 17 -38.19 19.31 2.16
C SER A 17 -38.20 17.80 1.96
N LEU A 18 -39.20 17.28 1.23
CA LEU A 18 -39.31 15.86 0.89
C LEU A 18 -38.13 15.44 0.01
N GLY A 19 -37.05 15.01 0.64
CA GLY A 19 -35.92 14.36 0.00
C GLY A 19 -35.51 13.21 0.88
N GLN A 20 -35.45 12.00 0.31
CA GLN A 20 -34.95 10.82 1.01
C GLN A 20 -33.58 11.17 1.61
N THR A 21 -33.51 11.27 2.93
CA THR A 21 -32.23 11.22 3.64
C THR A 21 -31.71 9.81 3.42
N VAL A 22 -30.85 9.66 2.41
CA VAL A 22 -29.99 8.50 2.29
C VAL A 22 -29.10 8.54 3.53
N TYR A 23 -29.47 7.78 4.55
CA TYR A 23 -28.56 7.41 5.62
C TYR A 23 -27.45 6.61 4.93
N VAL A 24 -26.35 7.30 4.59
CA VAL A 24 -25.11 6.61 4.25
C VAL A 24 -24.61 6.01 5.56
N GLU A 25 -24.68 4.69 5.64
CA GLU A 25 -24.29 3.92 6.81
C GLU A 25 -22.83 4.25 7.17
N PRO A 26 -22.53 4.72 8.40
CA PRO A 26 -21.18 5.14 8.79
C PRO A 26 -20.13 4.01 8.77
N ALA A 27 -20.58 2.75 8.72
CA ALA A 27 -19.72 1.57 8.69
C ALA A 27 -18.78 1.52 7.48
N ALA A 28 -19.20 2.04 6.32
CA ALA A 28 -18.38 2.02 5.11
C ALA A 28 -17.13 2.91 5.26
N ALA A 29 -17.31 4.12 5.83
CA ALA A 29 -16.23 5.06 6.06
C ALA A 29 -15.25 4.56 7.14
N GLU A 30 -15.77 4.03 8.26
CA GLU A 30 -14.94 3.44 9.31
C GLU A 30 -14.10 2.26 8.80
N SER A 31 -14.68 1.42 7.92
CA SER A 31 -13.95 0.31 7.30
C SER A 31 -12.84 0.77 6.34
N GLN A 32 -13.02 1.91 5.68
CA GLN A 32 -12.05 2.45 4.75
C GLN A 32 -10.84 3.04 5.48
N PHE A 33 -11.07 3.84 6.54
CA PHE A 33 -9.98 4.38 7.36
C PHE A 33 -9.13 3.28 7.98
N ALA A 34 -9.76 2.22 8.51
CA ALA A 34 -9.04 1.08 9.07
C ALA A 34 -8.18 0.35 8.02
N GLN A 35 -8.64 0.29 6.76
CA GLN A 35 -7.88 -0.31 5.66
C GLN A 35 -6.68 0.56 5.26
N VAL A 36 -6.84 1.88 5.19
CA VAL A 36 -5.75 2.82 4.94
C VAL A 36 -4.69 2.75 6.03
N ASP A 37 -5.09 2.75 7.30
CA ASP A 37 -4.15 2.65 8.43
C ASP A 37 -3.40 1.30 8.42
N SER A 38 -4.12 0.22 8.13
CA SER A 38 -3.51 -1.11 7.98
C SER A 38 -2.50 -1.12 6.83
N PHE A 39 -2.87 -0.59 5.66
CA PHE A 39 -1.98 -0.45 4.51
C PHE A 39 -0.72 0.33 4.84
N ARG A 40 -0.89 1.53 5.39
CA ARG A 40 0.20 2.42 5.81
C ARG A 40 1.12 1.75 6.83
N ALA A 41 0.57 1.04 7.82
CA ALA A 41 1.36 0.29 8.78
C ALA A 41 2.16 -0.85 8.10
N GLY A 42 1.58 -1.54 7.11
CA GLY A 42 2.30 -2.54 6.32
C GLY A 42 3.47 -1.96 5.54
N VAL A 43 3.24 -0.84 4.84
CA VAL A 43 4.28 -0.09 4.13
C VAL A 43 5.40 0.32 5.08
N GLN A 44 5.07 0.85 6.27
CA GLN A 44 6.05 1.30 7.26
C GLN A 44 6.84 0.18 7.96
N ARG A 45 6.38 -1.07 7.89
CA ARG A 45 7.18 -2.23 8.33
C ARG A 45 8.30 -2.57 7.35
N ILE A 46 8.16 -2.18 6.09
CA ILE A 46 9.08 -2.49 5.01
C ILE A 46 9.99 -1.30 4.73
N PHE A 47 9.41 -0.11 4.68
CA PHE A 47 10.09 1.13 4.31
C PHE A 47 10.17 2.09 5.50
N SER A 48 11.30 2.78 5.62
CA SER A 48 11.44 3.86 6.59
C SER A 48 10.44 4.98 6.29
N PRO A 49 9.73 5.56 7.28
CA PRO A 49 8.90 6.73 7.06
C PRO A 49 9.66 7.91 6.44
N SER A 50 10.98 7.98 6.63
CA SER A 50 11.84 9.05 6.11
C SER A 50 12.09 9.01 4.60
N ILE A 51 11.56 8.01 3.89
CA ILE A 51 11.66 7.90 2.42
C ILE A 51 10.27 7.86 1.76
N LEU A 52 9.19 7.94 2.56
CA LEU A 52 7.82 7.95 2.08
C LEU A 52 7.37 9.41 1.97
N GLU A 53 6.87 9.76 0.79
CA GLU A 53 6.23 11.04 0.53
C GLU A 53 4.72 10.93 0.77
N ASP A 54 4.09 9.95 0.14
CA ASP A 54 2.66 9.70 0.26
C ASP A 54 2.35 8.20 0.24
N VAL A 55 1.25 7.83 0.91
CA VAL A 55 0.74 6.46 0.99
C VAL A 55 -0.78 6.49 1.05
N ASP A 56 -1.46 6.00 0.01
CA ASP A 56 -2.91 5.91 -0.03
C ASP A 56 -3.38 4.48 -0.28
N PHE A 57 -4.63 4.20 0.12
CA PHE A 57 -5.26 2.92 -0.14
C PHE A 57 -6.77 3.07 -0.34
N LYS A 58 -7.27 2.50 -1.44
CA LYS A 58 -8.69 2.54 -1.76
C LYS A 58 -9.12 1.30 -2.53
N ASN A 59 -10.17 0.64 -2.05
CA ASN A 59 -10.83 -0.47 -2.76
C ASN A 59 -9.89 -1.63 -3.18
N GLY A 60 -8.82 -1.88 -2.40
CA GLY A 60 -7.82 -2.89 -2.73
C GLY A 60 -6.67 -2.40 -3.61
N HIS A 61 -6.66 -1.13 -3.99
CA HIS A 61 -5.56 -0.47 -4.69
C HIS A 61 -4.72 0.33 -3.69
N GLY A 62 -3.41 0.09 -3.66
CA GLY A 62 -2.46 0.87 -2.88
C GLY A 62 -1.64 1.79 -3.76
N GLU A 63 -1.34 2.98 -3.27
CA GLU A 63 -0.43 3.94 -3.92
C GLU A 63 0.68 4.30 -2.94
N ILE A 64 1.93 4.27 -3.41
CA ILE A 64 3.09 4.65 -2.61
C ILE A 64 3.98 5.59 -3.42
N VAL A 65 4.16 6.80 -2.91
CA VAL A 65 5.11 7.77 -3.45
C VAL A 65 6.31 7.83 -2.52
N PHE A 66 7.49 7.62 -3.08
CA PHE A 66 8.76 7.72 -2.39
C PHE A 66 9.48 8.99 -2.81
N HIS A 67 10.19 9.60 -1.86
CA HIS A 67 11.19 10.62 -2.17
C HIS A 67 12.60 10.08 -1.87
N ALA A 68 13.56 10.40 -2.73
CA ALA A 68 14.96 10.12 -2.44
C ALA A 68 15.46 11.03 -1.29
N PRO A 69 15.94 10.49 -0.16
CA PRO A 69 16.46 11.30 0.92
C PRO A 69 17.75 11.98 0.49
N LYS A 70 17.82 13.31 0.65
CA LYS A 70 18.96 14.16 0.26
C LYS A 70 20.30 13.77 0.91
N VAL A 71 20.26 13.01 2.00
CA VAL A 71 21.43 12.63 2.80
C VAL A 71 22.10 11.35 2.29
N LEU A 72 21.44 10.59 1.40
CA LEU A 72 21.95 9.36 0.77
C LEU A 72 21.48 9.27 -0.70
N PRO A 73 21.88 10.21 -1.57
CA PRO A 73 21.41 10.26 -2.95
C PRO A 73 21.76 8.97 -3.72
N ASP A 74 22.96 8.43 -3.49
CA ASP A 74 23.47 7.16 -4.04
C ASP A 74 22.56 5.95 -3.77
N TYR A 75 21.70 6.01 -2.74
CA TYR A 75 20.80 4.91 -2.40
C TYR A 75 19.68 4.72 -3.43
N PHE A 76 19.24 5.78 -4.12
CA PHE A 76 18.22 5.70 -5.16
C PHE A 76 18.76 5.94 -6.58
N GLU A 77 19.98 6.45 -6.70
CA GLU A 77 20.66 6.63 -8.01
C GLU A 77 21.06 5.31 -8.67
N ALA A 78 21.46 4.31 -7.87
CA ALA A 78 21.75 2.98 -8.39
C ALA A 78 20.44 2.29 -8.78
N GLY A 79 20.14 2.24 -10.09
CA GLY A 79 18.90 1.66 -10.64
C GLY A 79 18.53 0.28 -10.09
N ASP A 80 19.51 -0.53 -9.71
CA ASP A 80 19.31 -1.83 -9.06
C ASP A 80 18.50 -1.75 -7.75
N LYS A 81 18.71 -0.72 -6.91
CA LYS A 81 17.96 -0.56 -5.66
C LYS A 81 16.51 -0.17 -5.90
N VAL A 82 16.27 0.71 -6.89
CA VAL A 82 14.93 1.04 -7.37
C VAL A 82 14.25 -0.23 -7.89
N ASN A 83 14.94 -1.01 -8.71
CA ASN A 83 14.41 -2.26 -9.25
C ASN A 83 14.12 -3.27 -8.14
N LYS A 84 14.91 -3.32 -7.07
CA LYS A 84 14.61 -4.16 -5.89
C LYS A 84 13.31 -3.75 -5.20
N ILE A 85 13.08 -2.45 -5.01
CA ILE A 85 11.81 -1.94 -4.44
C ILE A 85 10.64 -2.40 -5.32
N PHE A 86 10.77 -2.22 -6.63
CA PHE A 86 9.74 -2.61 -7.59
C PHE A 86 9.50 -4.10 -7.66
N ALA A 87 10.53 -4.93 -7.61
CA ALA A 87 10.43 -6.37 -7.82
C ALA A 87 10.09 -7.14 -6.53
N LEU A 88 10.85 -6.94 -5.45
CA LEU A 88 10.74 -7.77 -4.25
C LEU A 88 9.92 -7.15 -3.13
N GLU A 89 10.04 -5.84 -2.91
CA GLU A 89 9.30 -5.21 -1.82
C GLU A 89 7.81 -5.06 -2.18
N SER A 90 7.46 -4.94 -3.47
CA SER A 90 6.07 -5.09 -3.94
C SER A 90 5.52 -6.51 -3.69
N ALA A 91 6.30 -7.55 -4.02
CA ALA A 91 5.92 -8.94 -3.75
C ALA A 91 5.72 -9.19 -2.25
N ARG A 92 6.56 -8.58 -1.40
CA ARG A 92 6.39 -8.60 0.05
C ARG A 92 5.07 -7.92 0.47
N LEU A 93 4.74 -6.76 -0.09
CA LEU A 93 3.47 -6.08 0.18
C LEU A 93 2.27 -6.93 -0.21
N PHE A 94 2.25 -7.52 -1.41
CA PHE A 94 1.19 -8.44 -1.82
C PHE A 94 1.10 -9.66 -0.88
N ARG A 95 2.23 -10.24 -0.47
CA ARG A 95 2.22 -11.33 0.53
C ARG A 95 1.60 -10.89 1.86
N ASP A 96 2.03 -9.76 2.41
CA ASP A 96 1.63 -9.31 3.74
C ASP A 96 0.21 -8.74 3.79
N MET A 97 -0.35 -8.41 2.62
CA MET A 97 -1.65 -7.75 2.49
C MET A 97 -2.54 -8.46 1.47
N PRO A 98 -3.24 -9.53 1.87
CA PRO A 98 -4.14 -10.27 0.98
C PRO A 98 -5.24 -9.40 0.33
N THR A 99 -5.60 -8.28 0.95
CA THR A 99 -6.58 -7.32 0.44
C THR A 99 -6.03 -6.40 -0.65
N LEU A 100 -4.69 -6.32 -0.80
CA LEU A 100 -4.02 -5.58 -1.86
C LEU A 100 -4.14 -6.36 -3.18
N LYS A 101 -4.89 -5.77 -4.11
CA LYS A 101 -5.16 -6.29 -5.46
C LYS A 101 -4.23 -5.66 -6.48
N SER A 102 -3.97 -4.37 -6.34
CA SER A 102 -3.05 -3.62 -7.20
C SER A 102 -2.25 -2.60 -6.43
N LEU A 103 -1.10 -2.23 -6.96
CA LEU A 103 -0.12 -1.37 -6.31
C LEU A 103 0.55 -0.47 -7.34
N ASP A 104 0.39 0.83 -7.15
CA ASP A 104 1.17 1.85 -7.86
C ASP A 104 2.32 2.32 -6.96
N MET A 105 3.52 2.40 -7.53
CA MET A 105 4.69 2.91 -6.84
C MET A 105 5.43 3.92 -7.71
N ALA A 106 5.77 5.06 -7.13
CA ALA A 106 6.54 6.11 -7.79
C ALA A 106 7.72 6.55 -6.92
N ILE A 107 8.92 6.56 -7.47
CA ILE A 107 10.13 7.06 -6.80
C ILE A 107 10.58 8.33 -7.52
N LEU A 108 10.65 9.44 -6.78
CA LEU A 108 11.12 10.72 -7.29
C LEU A 108 12.64 10.86 -7.05
N VAL A 109 13.43 10.86 -8.14
CA VAL A 109 14.89 11.05 -8.11
C VAL A 109 15.26 12.21 -9.02
N GLU A 110 15.86 13.27 -8.47
CA GLU A 110 16.36 14.43 -9.23
C GLU A 110 15.36 15.09 -10.21
N GLY A 111 14.06 14.97 -9.94
CA GLY A 111 12.99 15.50 -10.80
C GLY A 111 12.47 14.52 -11.85
N GLU A 112 13.07 13.34 -11.97
CA GLU A 112 12.52 12.23 -12.77
C GLU A 112 11.69 11.29 -11.89
N ALA A 113 10.46 11.05 -12.31
CA ALA A 113 9.59 10.08 -11.66
C ALA A 113 9.80 8.70 -12.29
N ARG A 114 10.27 7.75 -11.48
CA ARG A 114 10.28 6.33 -11.85
C ARG A 114 9.04 5.68 -11.29
N ALA A 115 8.07 5.33 -12.14
CA ALA A 115 6.85 4.66 -11.72
C ALA A 115 6.74 3.21 -12.23
N ILE A 116 5.91 2.43 -11.54
CA ILE A 116 5.45 1.10 -11.93
C ILE A 116 4.03 0.89 -11.40
N SER A 117 3.20 0.19 -12.18
CA SER A 117 1.83 -0.19 -11.80
C SER A 117 1.71 -1.70 -11.86
N LEU A 118 1.29 -2.31 -10.75
CA LEU A 118 1.31 -3.75 -10.57
C LEU A 118 -0.07 -4.29 -10.19
N GLU A 119 -0.50 -5.33 -10.88
CA GLU A 119 -1.66 -6.14 -10.51
C GLU A 119 -1.17 -7.43 -9.85
N ARG A 120 -1.74 -7.80 -8.69
CA ARG A 120 -1.36 -9.00 -7.93
C ARG A 120 -1.25 -10.22 -8.83
N GLY A 121 -2.30 -10.50 -9.61
CA GLY A 121 -2.36 -11.71 -10.44
C GLY A 121 -1.24 -11.73 -11.49
N ALA A 122 -0.91 -10.59 -12.09
CA ALA A 122 0.17 -10.52 -13.06
C ALA A 122 1.56 -10.74 -12.41
N VAL A 123 1.75 -10.26 -11.20
CA VAL A 123 3.00 -10.47 -10.43
C VAL A 123 3.10 -11.93 -9.96
N GLU A 124 2.00 -12.53 -9.50
CA GLU A 124 1.90 -13.95 -9.14
C GLU A 124 2.22 -14.84 -10.36
N ASP A 125 1.69 -14.51 -11.53
CA ASP A 125 1.99 -15.20 -12.78
C ASP A 125 3.47 -15.05 -13.18
N TYR A 126 4.03 -13.84 -13.10
CA TYR A 126 5.45 -13.58 -13.41
C TYR A 126 6.38 -14.47 -12.58
N TYR A 127 6.13 -14.56 -11.27
CA TYR A 127 6.92 -15.38 -10.37
C TYR A 127 6.48 -16.85 -10.32
N SER A 128 5.39 -17.21 -11.02
CA SER A 128 4.76 -18.54 -10.95
C SER A 128 4.49 -18.99 -9.50
N VAL A 129 3.94 -18.08 -8.69
CA VAL A 129 3.71 -18.29 -7.26
C VAL A 129 2.37 -17.73 -6.81
N ASP A 130 1.77 -18.35 -5.80
CA ASP A 130 0.63 -17.78 -5.06
C ASP A 130 1.17 -17.15 -3.77
N PHE A 131 1.01 -15.83 -3.62
CA PHE A 131 1.56 -15.11 -2.48
C PHE A 131 0.98 -15.55 -1.13
N THR A 132 -0.24 -16.10 -1.11
CA THR A 132 -0.82 -16.63 0.13
C THR A 132 -0.03 -17.83 0.66
N GLN A 133 0.64 -18.57 -0.23
CA GLN A 133 1.47 -19.73 0.11
C GLN A 133 2.87 -19.34 0.61
N LEU A 134 3.25 -18.06 0.48
CA LEU A 134 4.52 -17.51 0.96
C LEU A 134 4.46 -16.92 2.37
N SER A 135 3.32 -17.04 3.06
CA SER A 135 3.13 -16.56 4.43
C SER A 135 4.09 -17.22 5.44
N ASP A 136 4.57 -18.44 5.15
CA ASP A 136 5.62 -19.10 5.93
C ASP A 136 7.00 -18.46 5.72
N LYS A 137 7.73 -18.26 6.81
CA LYS A 137 9.06 -17.61 6.79
C LYS A 137 10.07 -18.35 5.92
N ARG A 138 10.09 -19.69 5.95
CA ARG A 138 11.06 -20.48 5.19
C ARG A 138 10.76 -20.43 3.69
N ARG A 139 9.48 -20.52 3.32
CA ARG A 139 9.03 -20.36 1.93
C ARG A 139 9.36 -18.98 1.39
N TRP A 140 9.08 -17.93 2.17
CA TRP A 140 9.48 -16.57 1.79
C TRP A 140 10.99 -16.43 1.59
N GLN A 141 11.80 -16.96 2.50
CA GLN A 141 13.26 -16.90 2.37
C GLN A 141 13.77 -17.61 1.13
N SER A 142 13.15 -18.75 0.77
CA SER A 142 13.49 -19.48 -0.45
C SER A 142 13.10 -18.68 -1.69
N PHE A 143 11.88 -18.14 -1.73
CA PHE A 143 11.42 -17.24 -2.80
C PHE A 143 12.38 -16.07 -3.00
N VAL A 144 12.80 -15.39 -1.93
CA VAL A 144 13.77 -14.29 -2.01
C VAL A 144 15.12 -14.79 -2.54
N ALA A 145 15.64 -15.91 -2.04
CA ALA A 145 16.92 -16.44 -2.50
C ALA A 145 16.93 -16.74 -4.01
N ASP A 146 15.81 -17.22 -4.56
CA ASP A 146 15.69 -17.59 -5.97
C ASP A 146 15.46 -16.36 -6.88
N ASN A 147 14.96 -15.24 -6.34
CA ASN A 147 14.53 -14.08 -7.14
C ASN A 147 15.30 -12.78 -6.85
N ASP A 148 16.21 -12.75 -5.86
CA ASP A 148 16.94 -11.55 -5.43
C ASP A 148 18.29 -11.36 -6.16
N SER A 149 18.30 -11.44 -7.49
CA SER A 149 19.45 -11.09 -8.34
C SER A 149 19.22 -9.80 -9.12
N ASN A 150 20.29 -9.10 -9.47
CA ASN A 150 20.19 -7.86 -10.25
C ASN A 150 19.52 -8.11 -11.62
N GLU A 151 19.80 -9.24 -12.25
CA GLU A 151 19.22 -9.66 -13.53
C GLU A 151 17.72 -9.88 -13.42
N MET A 152 17.27 -10.58 -12.37
CA MET A 152 15.84 -10.83 -12.13
C MET A 152 15.08 -9.55 -11.80
N ARG A 153 15.68 -8.65 -11.00
CA ARG A 153 15.09 -7.35 -10.68
C ARG A 153 14.96 -6.46 -11.92
N GLN A 154 15.96 -6.45 -12.80
CA GLN A 154 15.89 -5.71 -14.06
C GLN A 154 14.82 -6.31 -14.99
N ALA A 155 14.82 -7.63 -15.17
CA ALA A 155 13.83 -8.32 -16.00
C ALA A 155 12.39 -8.08 -15.52
N PHE A 156 12.18 -8.02 -14.20
CA PHE A 156 10.89 -7.65 -13.62
C PHE A 156 10.47 -6.25 -14.07
N VAL A 157 11.35 -5.27 -13.90
CA VAL A 157 11.06 -3.89 -14.26
C VAL A 157 10.81 -3.74 -15.77
N ASP A 158 11.57 -4.44 -16.60
CA ASP A 158 11.37 -4.45 -18.07
C ASP A 158 10.04 -5.09 -18.49
N ASN A 159 9.50 -6.02 -17.70
CA ASN A 159 8.22 -6.67 -17.99
C ASN A 159 7.00 -5.80 -17.63
N PHE A 160 7.14 -4.89 -16.67
CA PHE A 160 6.03 -4.14 -16.06
C PHE A 160 6.10 -2.62 -16.29
N ARG A 161 7.08 -2.12 -17.04
CA ARG A 161 7.18 -0.73 -17.51
C ARG A 161 6.94 -0.61 -19.00
#